data_AF-A0A9E4BR43-F1
#
_entry.id   AF-A0A9E4BR43-F1
#
_cell.length_a   1.000
_cell.length_b   1.000
_cell.length_c   1.000
_cell.angle_alpha   90.00
_cell.angle_beta   90.00
_cell.angle_gamma   90.00
#
_symmetry.space_group_name_H-M   'P 1'
#
loop_
_entity.id
_entity.type
_entity.pdbx_description
1 polymer ?
#
loop_
_entity_poly.entity_id
_entity_poly.type
_entity_poly.pdbx_seq_one_letter_code
_entity_poly.pdbx_strand_id
1 'polypeptide(L)'
;MSPGVRKFIVFAIALVVSWIVGINVAPTWTVEQIALDAHSDREGKLYYVYRGEPAYFNAVPIQEALLNPDRIEGSREAPAVKEEFVSVVRMEEGKPQTFYYQLLAKHHWGFWSLLPAVVAVLLCWLTKEPVTSLLGGIVSGALVLSRYDFTGDVLIPSLASTSSAGVLLLYLWLLGGLMGIWSRTGAAQAFAEFMTVRFVRGPRSAKLVSWMLGVIFFQGGTVSTVLVGTTVKPIADNEKVSHEELAYIVDSTASPIASQLAFNAWPGYVQAFIFVSGVGFLATEADRVAFFFQSVPFCFYAIFAVLGTFLLSIEKPLFLGKRLGAAMERSRATGQLDAEGANPLSAKELQGSNVPEGYTPHVMEFFLPLISLIGIAVGTFIVSGSPNVQWAFGTALLLAAGMALAKGMSLKDLVAGFHDGLKGVVLGSVILLLAITIGGINKETGGGIFLVEQLGETIPFFLLPVLLQIMTMVIAFSTGTSWGTYAVAFPLAMPLAWAVAGAHGLSHPELFMTLCFAAVMDGSVYGDQCSPISDTTVLSSMCTGCDLMDHVKTQIPQASVAACLAAICWTVLAYFTA
;
A
#
# COMPACT_ATOMS: atom_id res chain seq x y z
N MET A 1 -26.19 -24.56 10.90
CA MET A 1 -25.28 -23.54 11.48
C MET A 1 -25.15 -22.37 10.53
N SER A 2 -25.49 -21.14 10.96
CA SER A 2 -25.47 -19.97 10.09
C SER A 2 -24.04 -19.61 9.65
N PRO A 3 -23.86 -18.89 8.53
CA PRO A 3 -22.55 -18.43 8.08
C PRO A 3 -21.81 -17.63 9.16
N GLY A 4 -22.52 -16.79 9.92
CA GLY A 4 -21.93 -16.01 11.02
C GLY A 4 -21.35 -16.88 12.14
N VAL A 5 -22.05 -17.95 12.52
CA VAL A 5 -21.56 -18.89 13.55
C VAL A 5 -20.30 -19.64 13.09
N ARG A 6 -20.21 -20.00 11.80
CA ARG A 6 -18.99 -20.63 11.25
C ARG A 6 -17.79 -19.70 11.35
N LYS A 7 -17.95 -18.43 10.96
CA LYS A 7 -16.88 -17.42 11.03
C LYS A 7 -16.41 -17.21 12.47
N PHE A 8 -17.36 -17.10 13.40
CA PHE A 8 -17.05 -16.94 14.82
C PHE A 8 -16.31 -18.16 15.40
N ILE A 9 -16.69 -19.38 15.01
CA ILE A 9 -15.99 -20.59 15.46
C ILE A 9 -14.55 -20.62 14.93
N VAL A 10 -14.31 -20.27 13.67
CA VAL A 10 -12.94 -20.18 13.12
C VAL A 10 -12.11 -19.16 13.90
N PHE A 11 -12.68 -17.99 14.19
CA PHE A 11 -12.03 -16.97 15.02
C PHE A 11 -11.71 -17.47 16.43
N ALA A 12 -12.68 -18.09 17.11
CA ALA A 12 -12.50 -18.62 18.45
C ALA A 12 -11.43 -19.71 18.50
N ILE A 13 -11.41 -20.62 17.51
CA ILE A 13 -10.38 -21.65 17.38
C ILE A 13 -9.00 -21.00 17.22
N ALA A 14 -8.87 -20.00 16.34
CA ALA A 14 -7.61 -19.28 16.12
C ALA A 14 -7.09 -18.63 17.42
N LEU A 15 -7.97 -18.01 18.21
CA LEU A 15 -7.58 -17.41 19.49
C LEU A 15 -7.18 -18.45 20.54
N VAL A 16 -7.93 -19.56 20.65
CA VAL A 16 -7.59 -20.65 21.57
C VAL A 16 -6.23 -21.25 21.21
N VAL A 17 -5.97 -21.49 19.93
CA VAL A 17 -4.66 -21.96 19.45
C VAL A 17 -3.57 -20.95 19.80
N SER A 18 -3.79 -19.66 19.56
CA SER A 18 -2.82 -18.60 19.88
C SER A 18 -2.49 -18.56 21.37
N TRP A 19 -3.50 -18.70 22.22
CA TRP A 19 -3.34 -18.73 23.67
C TRP A 19 -2.57 -19.98 24.14
N ILE A 20 -2.91 -21.16 23.60
CA ILE A 20 -2.20 -22.41 23.91
C ILE A 20 -0.73 -22.28 23.50
N VAL A 21 -0.44 -21.70 22.34
CA VAL A 21 0.93 -21.46 21.88
C VAL A 21 1.68 -20.55 22.84
N GLY A 22 1.09 -19.40 23.21
CA GLY A 22 1.74 -18.44 24.11
C GLY A 22 2.15 -19.04 25.46
N ILE A 23 1.36 -19.99 25.98
CA ILE A 23 1.66 -20.67 27.24
C ILE A 23 2.67 -21.81 27.08
N ASN A 24 2.57 -22.59 26.00
CA ASN A 24 3.24 -23.91 25.90
C ASN A 24 4.44 -23.93 24.96
N VAL A 25 4.64 -22.91 24.14
CA VAL A 25 5.70 -22.89 23.13
C VAL A 25 6.73 -21.82 23.50
N ALA A 26 7.94 -22.29 23.85
CA ALA A 26 9.08 -21.40 24.06
C ALA A 26 9.61 -20.88 22.70
N PRO A 27 10.07 -19.61 22.63
CA PRO A 27 10.71 -19.09 21.43
C PRO A 27 12.01 -19.85 21.15
N THR A 28 12.28 -20.07 19.87
CA THR A 28 13.55 -20.56 19.34
C THR A 28 14.42 -19.35 19.02
N TRP A 29 15.66 -19.37 19.48
CA TRP A 29 16.62 -18.29 19.30
C TRP A 29 17.58 -18.59 18.15
N THR A 30 17.98 -17.53 17.47
CA THR A 30 18.96 -17.55 16.39
C THR A 30 19.82 -16.30 16.46
N VAL A 31 20.95 -16.30 15.77
CA VAL A 31 21.92 -15.20 15.79
C VAL A 31 22.08 -14.66 14.39
N GLU A 32 21.64 -13.41 14.21
CA GLU A 32 21.92 -12.67 12.99
C GLU A 32 23.35 -12.10 13.08
N GLN A 33 24.17 -12.35 12.05
CA GLN A 33 25.52 -11.83 11.96
C GLN A 33 25.59 -10.71 10.91
N ILE A 34 26.00 -9.52 11.34
CA ILE A 34 26.18 -8.36 10.45
C ILE A 34 27.68 -8.07 10.34
N ALA A 35 28.23 -8.11 9.12
CA ALA A 35 29.63 -7.74 8.89
C ALA A 35 29.81 -6.23 9.07
N LEU A 36 30.87 -5.84 9.80
CA LEU A 36 31.20 -4.45 10.05
C LEU A 36 32.43 -4.04 9.23
N ASP A 37 32.30 -2.92 8.52
CA ASP A 37 33.46 -2.21 7.97
C ASP A 37 34.11 -1.41 9.11
N ALA A 38 35.00 -2.09 9.83
CA ALA A 38 35.62 -1.59 11.05
C ALA A 38 36.91 -0.81 10.73
N HIS A 39 37.02 0.37 11.33
CA HIS A 39 38.19 1.21 11.30
C HIS A 39 38.73 1.41 12.72
N SER A 40 39.99 1.81 12.82
CA SER A 40 40.61 2.18 14.09
C SER A 40 40.88 3.68 14.09
N ASP A 41 40.55 4.35 15.20
CA ASP A 41 40.95 5.73 15.40
C ASP A 41 42.45 5.83 15.78
N ARG A 42 42.93 7.05 16.03
CA ARG A 42 44.32 7.33 16.43
C ARG A 42 44.66 6.79 17.84
N GLU A 43 43.66 6.45 18.65
CA GLU A 43 43.81 5.87 20.00
C GLU A 43 43.71 4.34 19.99
N GLY A 44 43.48 3.71 18.83
CA GLY A 44 43.33 2.27 18.71
C GLY A 44 41.91 1.75 19.01
N LYS A 45 40.91 2.64 19.16
CA LYS A 45 39.51 2.24 19.37
C LYS A 45 38.85 1.90 18.04
N LEU A 46 38.15 0.78 18.03
CA LEU A 46 37.40 0.32 16.87
C LEU A 46 36.10 1.10 16.73
N TYR A 47 35.82 1.51 15.50
CA TYR A 47 34.55 2.13 15.13
C TYR A 47 34.13 1.72 13.73
N TYR A 48 32.82 1.78 13.45
CA TYR A 48 32.29 1.69 12.09
C TYR A 48 31.50 2.97 11.80
N VAL A 49 31.30 3.30 10.52
CA VAL A 49 30.55 4.50 10.15
C VAL A 49 29.06 4.17 10.11
N TYR A 50 28.29 4.80 10.97
CA TYR A 50 26.83 4.69 11.00
C TYR A 50 26.21 6.07 10.76
N ARG A 51 25.45 6.21 9.67
CA ARG A 51 24.80 7.48 9.26
C ARG A 51 25.77 8.68 9.19
N GLY A 52 27.01 8.43 8.79
CA GLY A 52 28.04 9.47 8.64
C GLY A 52 28.79 9.83 9.93
N GLU A 53 28.43 9.22 11.06
CA GLU A 53 29.13 9.40 12.34
C GLU A 53 29.87 8.11 12.78
N PRO A 54 31.02 8.23 13.47
CA PRO A 54 31.75 7.07 13.98
C PRO A 54 31.04 6.46 15.19
N ALA A 55 30.63 5.20 15.06
CA ALA A 55 30.06 4.39 16.12
C ALA A 55 31.12 3.44 16.70
N TYR A 56 31.59 3.72 17.92
CA TYR A 56 32.65 2.95 18.57
C TYR A 56 32.11 1.65 19.19
N PHE A 57 32.90 0.58 19.12
CA PHE A 57 32.53 -0.73 19.68
C PHE A 57 33.74 -1.49 20.23
N ASN A 58 33.47 -2.48 21.09
CA ASN A 58 34.48 -3.38 21.63
C ASN A 58 34.15 -4.80 21.19
N ALA A 59 35.06 -5.44 20.46
CA ALA A 59 34.88 -6.79 19.95
C ALA A 59 35.54 -7.83 20.86
N VAL A 60 34.85 -8.95 21.11
CA VAL A 60 35.40 -10.14 21.77
C VAL A 60 35.71 -11.24 20.74
N PRO A 61 36.63 -12.17 21.00
CA PRO A 61 36.82 -13.32 20.11
C PRO A 61 35.53 -14.17 20.02
N ILE A 62 35.15 -14.62 18.82
CA ILE A 62 33.88 -15.36 18.62
C ILE A 62 33.76 -16.63 19.49
N GLN A 63 34.88 -17.25 19.88
CA GLN A 63 34.89 -18.43 20.77
C GLN A 63 34.46 -18.10 22.20
N GLU A 64 34.70 -16.86 22.63
CA GLU A 64 34.36 -16.33 23.96
C GLU A 64 32.99 -15.62 23.97
N ALA A 65 32.42 -15.36 22.78
CA ALA A 65 31.14 -14.70 22.62
C ALA A 65 30.01 -15.46 23.35
N LEU A 66 29.23 -14.70 24.12
CA LEU A 66 28.00 -15.19 24.76
C LEU A 66 26.92 -15.48 23.72
N LEU A 67 26.93 -14.76 22.59
CA LEU A 67 26.07 -14.99 21.43
C LEU A 67 26.71 -15.87 20.37
N ASN A 68 27.60 -16.78 20.75
CA ASN A 68 28.20 -17.70 19.79
C ASN A 68 27.08 -18.49 19.04
N PRO A 69 27.01 -18.39 17.70
CA PRO A 69 25.99 -19.04 16.87
C PRO A 69 25.86 -20.53 17.15
N ASP A 70 26.99 -21.24 17.28
CA ASP A 70 27.03 -22.70 17.52
C ASP A 70 26.33 -23.11 18.82
N ARG A 71 26.16 -22.19 19.78
CA ARG A 71 25.51 -22.43 21.08
C ARG A 71 24.06 -21.96 21.11
N ILE A 72 23.72 -20.93 20.35
CA ILE A 72 22.44 -20.23 20.45
C ILE A 72 21.46 -20.67 19.36
N GLU A 73 21.96 -21.05 18.19
CA GLU A 73 21.13 -21.40 17.04
C GLU A 73 20.24 -22.63 17.37
N GLY A 74 18.91 -22.43 17.33
CA GLY A 74 17.94 -23.44 17.71
C GLY A 74 17.67 -23.58 19.22
N SER A 75 18.32 -22.77 20.07
CA SER A 75 18.12 -22.80 21.52
C SER A 75 16.72 -22.33 21.91
N ARG A 76 16.15 -22.92 22.97
CA ARG A 76 14.88 -22.48 23.58
C ARG A 76 15.06 -21.58 24.79
N GLU A 77 16.30 -21.41 25.24
CA GLU A 77 16.64 -20.53 26.36
C GLU A 77 17.03 -19.15 25.85
N ALA A 78 16.53 -18.11 26.51
CA ALA A 78 16.87 -16.75 26.15
C ALA A 78 18.36 -16.48 26.40
N PRO A 79 19.09 -15.93 25.40
CA PRO A 79 20.50 -15.63 25.57
C PRO A 79 20.72 -14.54 26.61
N ALA A 80 21.87 -14.60 27.28
CA ALA A 80 22.23 -13.68 28.36
C ALA A 80 22.38 -12.22 27.89
N VAL A 81 22.76 -12.02 26.63
CA VAL A 81 22.91 -10.71 26.00
C VAL A 81 22.13 -10.66 24.68
N LYS A 82 21.65 -9.49 24.28
CA LYS A 82 20.87 -9.30 23.04
C LYS A 82 21.71 -8.90 21.84
N GLU A 83 22.89 -8.33 22.11
CA GLU A 83 23.82 -7.83 21.12
C GLU A 83 25.24 -8.05 21.64
N GLU A 84 26.14 -8.44 20.75
CA GLU A 84 27.55 -8.59 21.05
C GLU A 84 28.38 -8.33 19.78
N PHE A 85 29.51 -7.64 19.92
CA PHE A 85 30.43 -7.42 18.82
C PHE A 85 31.56 -8.45 18.90
N VAL A 86 31.87 -9.11 17.79
CA VAL A 86 32.85 -10.19 17.75
C VAL A 86 33.91 -9.97 16.69
N SER A 87 35.08 -10.54 16.95
CA SER A 87 36.20 -10.62 16.01
C SER A 87 36.44 -12.07 15.60
N VAL A 88 36.67 -12.28 14.31
CA VAL A 88 36.97 -13.58 13.72
C VAL A 88 38.26 -13.45 12.93
N VAL A 89 39.27 -14.21 13.30
CA VAL A 89 40.52 -14.28 12.54
C VAL A 89 40.38 -15.37 11.48
N ARG A 90 40.43 -15.01 10.20
CA ARG A 90 40.46 -15.96 9.08
C ARG A 90 41.78 -15.86 8.34
N MET A 91 42.23 -16.98 7.79
CA MET A 91 43.42 -17.03 6.94
C MET A 91 43.00 -16.74 5.51
N GLU A 92 43.40 -15.59 4.98
CA GLU A 92 43.13 -15.18 3.61
C GLU A 92 44.48 -14.98 2.90
N GLU A 93 44.67 -15.65 1.76
CA GLU A 93 45.96 -15.66 1.03
C GLU A 93 47.19 -16.03 1.91
N GLY A 94 46.97 -16.86 2.94
CA GLY A 94 48.04 -17.29 3.86
C GLY A 94 48.44 -16.26 4.93
N LYS A 95 47.71 -15.13 5.07
CA LYS A 95 47.89 -14.16 6.16
C LYS A 95 46.67 -14.14 7.09
N PRO A 96 46.85 -14.00 8.41
CA PRO A 96 45.72 -13.82 9.32
C PRO A 96 45.12 -12.42 9.15
N GLN A 97 43.85 -12.36 8.78
CA GLN A 97 43.05 -11.12 8.76
C GLN A 97 41.92 -11.22 9.79
N THR A 98 41.67 -10.10 10.48
CA THR A 98 40.61 -10.00 11.50
C THR A 98 39.39 -9.35 10.88
N PHE A 99 38.27 -10.08 10.89
CA PHE A 99 36.95 -9.60 10.48
C PHE A 99 36.12 -9.29 11.72
N TYR A 100 35.31 -8.23 11.65
CA TYR A 100 34.45 -7.81 12.75
C TYR A 100 32.99 -8.00 12.39
N TYR A 101 32.22 -8.53 13.33
CA TYR A 101 30.80 -8.78 13.16
C TYR A 101 30.02 -8.25 14.37
N GLN A 102 28.80 -7.78 14.13
CA GLN A 102 27.79 -7.55 15.15
C GLN A 102 26.85 -8.77 15.18
N LEU A 103 26.76 -9.42 16.32
CA LEU A 103 25.86 -10.52 16.58
C LEU A 103 24.60 -10.00 17.25
N LEU A 104 23.44 -10.31 16.69
CA LEU A 104 22.14 -9.90 17.21
C LEU A 104 21.31 -11.14 17.56
N ALA A 105 20.88 -11.23 18.81
CA ALA A 105 19.95 -12.26 19.24
C ALA A 105 18.57 -12.01 18.63
N LYS A 106 18.10 -12.97 17.85
CA LYS A 106 16.78 -13.00 17.24
C LYS A 106 16.01 -14.19 17.75
N HIS A 107 14.69 -14.14 17.64
CA HIS A 107 13.84 -15.24 18.09
C HIS A 107 12.59 -15.37 17.23
N HIS A 108 12.02 -16.57 17.22
CA HIS A 108 10.77 -16.92 16.54
C HIS A 108 10.11 -18.12 17.24
N TRP A 109 8.80 -18.30 17.09
CA TRP A 109 7.99 -19.42 17.58
C TRP A 109 7.78 -20.49 16.51
N GLY A 110 8.77 -20.70 15.63
CA GLY A 110 8.63 -21.62 14.51
C GLY A 110 7.44 -21.24 13.61
N PHE A 111 6.66 -22.23 13.18
CA PHE A 111 5.44 -22.02 12.39
C PHE A 111 4.45 -21.05 13.05
N TRP A 112 4.41 -21.02 14.37
CA TRP A 112 3.48 -20.18 15.12
C TRP A 112 3.83 -18.69 15.06
N SER A 113 5.05 -18.33 14.65
CA SER A 113 5.38 -16.93 14.35
C SER A 113 4.54 -16.32 13.25
N LEU A 114 4.00 -17.15 12.36
CA LEU A 114 3.13 -16.70 11.27
C LEU A 114 1.67 -16.64 11.68
N LEU A 115 1.32 -17.15 12.87
CA LEU A 115 -0.07 -17.24 13.33
C LEU A 115 -0.80 -15.88 13.29
N PRO A 116 -0.23 -14.74 13.74
CA PRO A 116 -0.95 -13.47 13.73
C PRO A 116 -1.29 -13.02 12.29
N ALA A 117 -0.32 -13.16 11.38
CA ALA A 117 -0.49 -12.86 9.96
C ALA A 117 -1.49 -13.81 9.28
N VAL A 118 -1.37 -15.12 9.51
CA VAL A 118 -2.28 -16.14 8.96
C VAL A 118 -3.71 -15.92 9.45
N VAL A 119 -3.90 -15.59 10.72
CA VAL A 119 -5.21 -15.27 11.29
C VAL A 119 -5.76 -14.00 10.63
N ALA A 120 -4.95 -12.95 10.46
CA ALA A 120 -5.39 -11.75 9.76
C ALA A 120 -5.82 -12.05 8.31
N VAL A 121 -5.02 -12.78 7.53
CA VAL A 121 -5.36 -13.18 6.14
C VAL A 121 -6.64 -14.01 6.11
N LEU A 122 -6.72 -15.05 6.95
CA LEU A 122 -7.83 -15.99 6.98
C LEU A 122 -9.13 -15.28 7.37
N LEU A 123 -9.09 -14.43 8.40
CA LEU A 123 -10.24 -13.63 8.79
C LEU A 123 -10.61 -12.68 7.67
N CYS A 124 -9.65 -12.00 7.03
CA CYS A 124 -9.93 -11.05 5.97
C CYS A 124 -10.68 -11.73 4.81
N TRP A 125 -10.26 -12.94 4.45
CA TRP A 125 -10.93 -13.75 3.43
C TRP A 125 -12.35 -14.20 3.85
N LEU A 126 -12.56 -14.56 5.12
CA LEU A 126 -13.84 -15.07 5.62
C LEU A 126 -14.85 -13.97 5.97
N THR A 127 -14.40 -12.91 6.64
CA THR A 127 -15.22 -11.77 7.08
C THR A 127 -15.49 -10.82 5.93
N LYS A 128 -14.56 -10.72 4.97
CA LYS A 128 -14.51 -9.68 3.94
C LYS A 128 -14.44 -8.28 4.54
N GLU A 129 -13.77 -8.15 5.68
CA GLU A 129 -13.70 -6.91 6.44
C GLU A 129 -12.31 -6.79 7.10
N PRO A 130 -11.51 -5.74 6.77
CA PRO A 130 -10.12 -5.63 7.19
C PRO A 130 -9.94 -5.26 8.67
N VAL A 131 -10.81 -4.43 9.27
CA VAL A 131 -10.63 -3.94 10.65
C VAL A 131 -10.69 -5.10 11.66
N THR A 132 -11.73 -5.92 11.58
CA THR A 132 -11.95 -7.12 12.41
C THR A 132 -10.84 -8.15 12.19
N SER A 133 -10.31 -8.23 10.97
CA SER A 133 -9.26 -9.19 10.61
C SER A 133 -7.90 -8.77 11.17
N LEU A 134 -7.55 -7.49 11.04
CA LEU A 134 -6.35 -6.92 11.66
C LEU A 134 -6.43 -7.00 13.19
N LEU A 135 -7.57 -6.64 13.78
CA LEU A 135 -7.79 -6.82 15.22
C LEU A 135 -7.64 -8.29 15.64
N GLY A 136 -8.20 -9.23 14.88
CA GLY A 136 -8.06 -10.64 15.17
C GLY A 136 -6.61 -11.14 15.10
N GLY A 137 -5.84 -10.65 14.12
CA GLY A 137 -4.40 -10.90 14.05
C GLY A 137 -3.63 -10.27 15.21
N ILE A 138 -3.94 -9.04 15.61
CA ILE A 138 -3.35 -8.35 16.76
C ILE A 138 -3.59 -9.15 18.05
N VAL A 139 -4.83 -9.56 18.32
CA VAL A 139 -5.16 -10.36 19.50
C VAL A 139 -4.45 -11.71 19.45
N SER A 140 -4.44 -12.37 18.29
CA SER A 140 -3.71 -13.63 18.09
C SER A 140 -2.23 -13.49 18.43
N GLY A 141 -1.53 -12.48 17.90
CA GLY A 141 -0.11 -12.33 18.19
C GLY A 141 0.20 -11.80 19.58
N ALA A 142 -0.66 -10.96 20.16
CA ALA A 142 -0.54 -10.60 21.57
C ALA A 142 -0.62 -11.83 22.48
N LEU A 143 -1.52 -12.78 22.18
CA LEU A 143 -1.62 -14.05 22.92
C LEU A 143 -0.38 -14.93 22.73
N VAL A 144 0.20 -15.00 21.52
CA VAL A 144 1.47 -15.72 21.29
C VAL A 144 2.61 -15.10 22.10
N LEU A 145 2.63 -13.77 22.22
CA LEU A 145 3.59 -13.03 23.04
C LEU A 145 3.28 -13.04 24.55
N SER A 146 2.24 -13.77 24.99
CA SER A 146 1.76 -13.81 26.38
C SER A 146 1.37 -12.43 26.95
N ARG A 147 0.91 -11.51 26.10
CA ARG A 147 0.38 -10.19 26.49
C ARG A 147 -1.15 -10.25 26.55
N TYR A 148 -1.70 -10.08 27.76
CA TYR A 148 -3.14 -10.14 28.01
C TYR A 148 -3.80 -8.76 28.09
N ASP A 149 -3.02 -7.71 28.38
CA ASP A 149 -3.51 -6.33 28.27
C ASP A 149 -3.36 -5.82 26.84
N PHE A 150 -4.35 -6.13 25.99
CA PHE A 150 -4.39 -5.68 24.60
C PHE A 150 -4.42 -4.15 24.48
N THR A 151 -4.88 -3.44 25.51
CA THR A 151 -4.95 -1.98 25.48
C THR A 151 -3.64 -1.34 25.91
N GLY A 152 -3.16 -1.62 27.12
CA GLY A 152 -1.98 -1.02 27.72
C GLY A 152 -0.67 -1.50 27.10
N ASP A 153 -0.56 -2.80 26.77
CA ASP A 153 0.71 -3.38 26.31
C ASP A 153 0.85 -3.44 24.79
N VAL A 154 -0.25 -3.23 24.06
CA VAL A 154 -0.27 -3.44 22.60
C VAL A 154 -0.79 -2.21 21.86
N LEU A 155 -2.07 -1.84 22.06
CA LEU A 155 -2.67 -0.73 21.31
C LEU A 155 -2.07 0.62 21.69
N ILE A 156 -2.08 1.01 22.98
CA ILE A 156 -1.61 2.33 23.41
C ILE A 156 -0.17 2.61 22.97
N PRO A 157 0.83 1.72 23.19
CA PRO A 157 2.20 1.96 22.76
C PRO A 157 2.33 2.11 21.24
N SER A 158 1.59 1.30 20.48
CA SER A 158 1.58 1.38 19.02
C SER A 158 0.94 2.67 18.52
N LEU A 159 -0.21 3.06 19.08
CA LEU A 159 -1.00 4.21 18.65
C LEU A 159 -0.37 5.55 19.07
N ALA A 160 0.33 5.58 20.20
CA ALA A 160 1.03 6.77 20.70
C ALA A 160 2.40 7.00 20.03
N SER A 161 2.82 6.11 19.12
CA SER A 161 4.11 6.26 18.43
C SER A 161 4.10 7.46 17.48
N THR A 162 5.29 8.05 17.26
CA THR A 162 5.47 9.16 16.32
C THR A 162 5.03 8.80 14.90
N SER A 163 5.24 7.53 14.49
CA SER A 163 4.79 7.01 13.20
C SER A 163 3.26 7.06 13.07
N SER A 164 2.53 6.52 14.06
CA SER A 164 1.06 6.57 14.12
C SER A 164 0.52 8.00 14.11
N ALA A 165 1.15 8.91 14.87
CA ALA A 165 0.77 10.32 14.89
C ALA A 165 1.00 11.01 13.53
N GLY A 166 2.14 10.76 12.89
CA GLY A 166 2.47 11.30 11.57
C GLY A 166 1.49 10.84 10.49
N VAL A 167 1.10 9.56 10.53
CA VAL A 167 0.09 8.97 9.66
C VAL A 167 -1.28 9.60 9.88
N LEU A 168 -1.75 9.72 11.13
CA LEU A 168 -3.04 10.36 11.43
C LEU A 168 -3.07 11.82 11.00
N LEU A 169 -2.00 12.58 11.24
CA LEU A 169 -1.92 13.96 10.79
C LEU A 169 -2.05 14.04 9.27
N LEU A 170 -1.26 13.25 8.54
CA LEU A 170 -1.26 13.31 7.09
C LEU A 170 -2.59 12.84 6.48
N TYR A 171 -3.07 11.66 6.88
CA TYR A 171 -4.23 11.01 6.26
C TYR A 171 -5.56 11.54 6.77
N LEU A 172 -5.75 11.51 8.08
CA LEU A 172 -7.02 11.91 8.66
C LEU A 172 -7.20 13.42 8.51
N TRP A 173 -6.21 14.22 8.94
CA TRP A 173 -6.37 15.67 9.04
C TRP A 173 -6.09 16.40 7.73
N LEU A 174 -4.90 16.23 7.16
CA LEU A 174 -4.48 17.05 6.02
C LEU A 174 -5.18 16.63 4.72
N LEU A 175 -5.11 15.34 4.36
CA LEU A 175 -5.77 14.80 3.17
C LEU A 175 -7.30 14.88 3.31
N GLY A 176 -7.86 14.33 4.40
CA GLY A 176 -9.30 14.40 4.68
C GLY A 176 -9.82 15.83 4.67
N GLY A 177 -9.12 16.74 5.36
CA GLY A 177 -9.46 18.16 5.38
C GLY A 177 -9.47 18.83 4.00
N LEU A 178 -8.43 18.60 3.19
CA LEU A 178 -8.31 19.22 1.87
C LEU A 178 -9.43 18.73 0.95
N MET A 179 -9.70 17.42 0.98
CA MET A 179 -10.79 16.81 0.22
C MET A 179 -12.16 17.35 0.66
N GLY A 180 -12.36 17.51 1.97
CA GLY A 180 -13.56 18.13 2.53
C GLY A 180 -13.79 19.55 2.04
N ILE A 181 -12.74 20.37 2.01
CA ILE A 181 -12.81 21.75 1.49
C ILE A 181 -13.11 21.74 -0.01
N TRP A 182 -12.43 20.93 -0.83
CA TRP A 182 -12.71 20.84 -2.26
C TRP A 182 -14.13 20.36 -2.58
N SER A 183 -14.65 19.43 -1.79
CA SER A 183 -16.05 19.00 -1.91
C SER A 183 -17.01 20.13 -1.56
N ARG A 184 -16.70 20.95 -0.55
CA ARG A 184 -17.56 22.05 -0.08
C ARG A 184 -17.50 23.28 -0.99
N THR A 185 -16.36 23.55 -1.63
CA THR A 185 -16.20 24.66 -2.58
C THR A 185 -16.71 24.31 -3.98
N GLY A 186 -16.88 23.02 -4.30
CA GLY A 186 -17.19 22.58 -5.65
C GLY A 186 -16.02 22.79 -6.63
N ALA A 187 -14.82 23.08 -6.13
CA ALA A 187 -13.64 23.40 -6.94
C ALA A 187 -13.32 22.33 -7.98
N ALA A 188 -13.52 21.08 -7.56
CA ALA A 188 -13.15 19.91 -8.31
C ALA A 188 -14.17 19.63 -9.46
N GLN A 189 -15.46 19.94 -9.23
CA GLN A 189 -16.50 19.98 -10.26
C GLN A 189 -16.24 21.10 -11.28
N ALA A 190 -15.91 22.30 -10.80
CA ALA A 190 -15.63 23.46 -11.67
C ALA A 190 -14.43 23.23 -12.60
N PHE A 191 -13.40 22.53 -12.12
CA PHE A 191 -12.26 22.14 -12.95
C PHE A 191 -12.67 21.15 -14.05
N ALA A 192 -13.42 20.10 -13.70
CA ALA A 192 -13.77 19.11 -14.69
C ALA A 192 -14.83 19.60 -15.69
N GLU A 193 -15.71 20.54 -15.32
CA GLU A 193 -16.57 21.29 -16.27
C GLU A 193 -15.74 22.18 -17.22
N PHE A 194 -14.72 22.88 -16.70
CA PHE A 194 -13.80 23.66 -17.53
C PHE A 194 -13.09 22.79 -18.58
N MET A 195 -12.56 21.63 -18.18
CA MET A 195 -11.87 20.72 -19.09
C MET A 195 -12.81 20.15 -20.15
N THR A 196 -14.04 19.87 -19.74
CA THR A 196 -15.10 19.39 -20.62
C THR A 196 -15.40 20.38 -21.73
N VAL A 197 -15.83 21.59 -21.38
CA VAL A 197 -16.32 22.60 -22.34
C VAL A 197 -15.21 22.98 -23.32
N ARG A 198 -13.95 22.94 -22.90
CA ARG A 198 -12.83 23.40 -23.70
C ARG A 198 -12.24 22.34 -24.64
N PHE A 199 -12.30 21.06 -24.27
CA PHE A 199 -11.53 19.99 -24.93
C PHE A 199 -12.39 18.87 -25.55
N VAL A 200 -13.65 18.70 -25.15
CA VAL A 200 -14.51 17.62 -25.68
C VAL A 200 -15.18 18.05 -26.99
N ARG A 201 -15.07 17.20 -28.02
CA ARG A 201 -15.60 17.40 -29.39
C ARG A 201 -16.24 16.14 -29.99
N GLY A 202 -16.31 15.05 -29.24
CA GLY A 202 -16.55 13.71 -29.76
C GLY A 202 -16.27 12.61 -28.73
N PRO A 203 -16.65 11.34 -29.00
CA PRO A 203 -16.45 10.21 -28.09
C PRO A 203 -14.98 9.99 -27.72
N ARG A 204 -14.07 10.13 -28.68
CA ARG A 204 -12.62 9.98 -28.45
C ARG A 204 -12.09 11.02 -27.47
N SER A 205 -12.45 12.29 -27.69
CA SER A 205 -12.06 13.38 -26.80
C SER A 205 -12.73 13.30 -25.43
N ALA A 206 -13.98 12.82 -25.35
CA ALA A 206 -14.65 12.59 -24.07
C ALA A 206 -13.89 11.56 -23.25
N LYS A 207 -13.57 10.39 -23.82
CA LYS A 207 -12.77 9.35 -23.15
C LYS A 207 -11.38 9.83 -22.75
N LEU A 208 -10.70 10.57 -23.64
CA LEU A 208 -9.37 11.11 -23.35
C LEU A 208 -9.40 12.13 -22.22
N VAL A 209 -10.41 13.00 -22.18
CA VAL A 209 -10.61 13.95 -21.07
C VAL A 209 -10.91 13.19 -19.78
N SER A 210 -11.77 12.17 -19.80
CA SER A 210 -12.05 11.33 -18.62
C SER A 210 -10.78 10.66 -18.08
N TRP A 211 -9.97 10.07 -18.97
CA TRP A 211 -8.70 9.45 -18.58
C TRP A 211 -7.73 10.48 -18.00
N MET A 212 -7.57 11.63 -18.64
CA MET A 212 -6.66 12.68 -18.17
C MET A 212 -7.11 13.25 -16.82
N LEU A 213 -8.42 13.43 -16.61
CA LEU A 213 -8.95 13.85 -15.32
C LEU A 213 -8.61 12.81 -14.24
N GLY A 214 -8.85 11.52 -14.49
CA GLY A 214 -8.42 10.46 -13.56
C GLY A 214 -6.93 10.52 -13.21
N VAL A 215 -6.08 10.74 -14.23
CA VAL A 215 -4.63 10.89 -14.01
C VAL A 215 -4.29 12.14 -13.18
N ILE A 216 -4.99 13.25 -13.36
CA ILE A 216 -4.78 14.49 -12.59
C ILE A 216 -5.31 14.34 -11.14
N PHE A 217 -6.38 13.56 -10.95
CA PHE A 217 -7.07 13.39 -9.67
C PHE A 217 -6.56 12.21 -8.82
N PHE A 218 -5.40 11.63 -9.16
CA PHE A 218 -4.77 10.44 -8.55
C PHE A 218 -4.56 10.42 -7.01
N GLN A 219 -5.01 11.45 -6.27
CA GLN A 219 -4.79 11.66 -4.84
C GLN A 219 -5.45 10.63 -3.92
N GLY A 220 -6.36 9.79 -4.43
CA GLY A 220 -6.95 8.66 -3.71
C GLY A 220 -8.06 7.96 -4.51
N GLY A 221 -8.12 6.62 -4.44
CA GLY A 221 -9.01 5.80 -5.27
C GLY A 221 -10.48 6.25 -5.20
N THR A 222 -11.06 6.24 -4.00
CA THR A 222 -12.49 6.53 -3.75
C THR A 222 -12.91 7.93 -4.23
N VAL A 223 -12.16 8.97 -3.88
CA VAL A 223 -12.56 10.35 -4.21
C VAL A 223 -12.20 10.74 -5.63
N SER A 224 -11.09 10.24 -6.17
CA SER A 224 -10.82 10.37 -7.62
C SER A 224 -11.97 9.78 -8.41
N THR A 225 -12.38 8.55 -8.07
CA THR A 225 -13.49 7.86 -8.72
C THR A 225 -14.79 8.65 -8.66
N VAL A 226 -15.21 9.10 -7.47
CA VAL A 226 -16.47 9.83 -7.31
C VAL A 226 -16.46 11.10 -8.13
N LEU A 227 -15.42 11.90 -7.95
CA LEU A 227 -15.35 13.22 -8.53
C LEU A 227 -15.22 13.16 -10.06
N VAL A 228 -14.29 12.34 -10.55
CA VAL A 228 -14.09 12.18 -11.99
C VAL A 228 -15.35 11.60 -12.58
N GLY A 229 -15.87 10.51 -12.02
CA GLY A 229 -17.07 9.82 -12.50
C GLY A 229 -18.29 10.75 -12.61
N THR A 230 -18.65 11.46 -11.54
CA THR A 230 -19.81 12.36 -11.55
C THR A 230 -19.63 13.54 -12.49
N THR A 231 -18.39 14.04 -12.67
CA THR A 231 -18.18 15.18 -13.55
C THR A 231 -18.19 14.79 -15.02
N VAL A 232 -17.58 13.65 -15.39
CA VAL A 232 -17.44 13.28 -16.80
C VAL A 232 -18.66 12.58 -17.37
N LYS A 233 -19.51 12.00 -16.52
CA LYS A 233 -20.70 11.25 -16.95
C LYS A 233 -21.61 12.03 -17.90
N PRO A 234 -22.13 13.23 -17.56
CA PRO A 234 -23.11 13.91 -18.43
C PRO A 234 -22.58 14.16 -19.86
N ILE A 235 -21.26 14.25 -19.99
CA ILE A 235 -20.57 14.58 -21.23
C ILE A 235 -20.29 13.34 -22.05
N ALA A 236 -19.81 12.29 -21.38
CA ALA A 236 -19.66 10.97 -21.97
C ALA A 236 -21.01 10.47 -22.52
N ASP A 237 -22.10 10.71 -21.79
CA ASP A 237 -23.46 10.39 -22.21
C ASP A 237 -23.84 11.15 -23.50
N ASN A 238 -23.60 12.46 -23.54
CA ASN A 238 -23.87 13.30 -24.73
C ASN A 238 -23.04 12.87 -25.96
N GLU A 239 -21.83 12.38 -25.72
CA GLU A 239 -20.92 11.90 -26.76
C GLU A 239 -21.07 10.40 -27.04
N LYS A 240 -22.15 9.77 -26.56
CA LYS A 240 -22.48 8.36 -26.80
C LYS A 240 -21.33 7.42 -26.43
N VAL A 241 -20.71 7.63 -25.27
CA VAL A 241 -19.77 6.69 -24.65
C VAL A 241 -20.57 5.75 -23.75
N SER A 242 -20.41 4.43 -23.90
CA SER A 242 -21.11 3.47 -23.06
C SER A 242 -20.71 3.64 -21.59
N HIS A 243 -21.63 3.39 -20.65
CA HIS A 243 -21.29 3.52 -19.24
C HIS A 243 -20.24 2.49 -18.81
N GLU A 244 -20.15 1.33 -19.46
CA GLU A 244 -19.09 0.34 -19.23
C GLU A 244 -17.70 0.88 -19.65
N GLU A 245 -17.61 1.57 -20.80
CA GLU A 245 -16.36 2.25 -21.21
C GLU A 245 -15.95 3.29 -20.17
N LEU A 246 -16.92 4.10 -19.71
CA LEU A 246 -16.65 5.18 -18.78
C LEU A 246 -16.23 4.67 -17.40
N ALA A 247 -16.95 3.67 -16.87
CA ALA A 247 -16.64 3.03 -15.59
C ALA A 247 -15.23 2.42 -15.62
N TYR A 248 -14.87 1.73 -16.71
CA TYR A 248 -13.54 1.16 -16.86
C TYR A 248 -12.42 2.22 -16.90
N ILE A 249 -12.65 3.35 -17.57
CA ILE A 249 -11.69 4.47 -17.59
C ILE A 249 -11.53 5.08 -16.19
N VAL A 250 -12.65 5.37 -15.51
CA VAL A 250 -12.65 5.99 -14.17
C VAL A 250 -11.97 5.08 -13.15
N ASP A 251 -12.30 3.79 -13.14
CA ASP A 251 -11.74 2.83 -12.18
C ASP A 251 -10.24 2.58 -12.41
N SER A 252 -9.84 2.39 -13.68
CA SER A 252 -8.43 2.16 -14.02
C SER A 252 -7.53 3.38 -13.83
N THR A 253 -8.12 4.58 -13.75
CA THR A 253 -7.44 5.82 -13.42
C THR A 253 -7.68 6.26 -11.97
N ALA A 254 -8.09 5.32 -11.11
CA ALA A 254 -8.19 5.50 -9.67
C ALA A 254 -6.98 4.84 -8.96
N SER A 255 -7.11 3.60 -8.49
CA SER A 255 -6.06 2.90 -7.74
C SER A 255 -4.78 2.61 -8.57
N PRO A 256 -4.85 2.23 -9.86
CA PRO A 256 -3.63 1.99 -10.64
C PRO A 256 -2.75 3.24 -10.81
N ILE A 257 -3.33 4.39 -11.20
CA ILE A 257 -2.53 5.61 -11.33
C ILE A 257 -2.01 6.11 -9.98
N ALA A 258 -2.75 5.90 -8.89
CA ALA A 258 -2.29 6.22 -7.55
C ALA A 258 -1.02 5.44 -7.14
N SER A 259 -0.80 4.26 -7.73
CA SER A 259 0.44 3.48 -7.55
C SER A 259 1.61 4.07 -8.34
N GLN A 260 1.32 4.66 -9.50
CA GLN A 260 2.34 5.18 -10.41
C GLN A 260 2.75 6.62 -10.09
N LEU A 261 1.78 7.47 -9.78
CA LEU A 261 2.00 8.84 -9.33
C LEU A 261 2.02 8.84 -7.80
N ALA A 262 3.14 8.39 -7.25
CA ALA A 262 3.37 8.22 -5.82
C ALA A 262 3.43 9.54 -5.00
N PHE A 263 2.91 10.65 -5.51
CA PHE A 263 2.81 11.94 -4.80
C PHE A 263 1.47 12.10 -4.05
N ASN A 264 0.91 10.97 -3.64
CA ASN A 264 -0.27 10.88 -2.81
C ASN A 264 0.13 10.28 -1.45
N ALA A 265 -0.84 9.81 -0.69
CA ALA A 265 -0.59 9.33 0.66
C ALA A 265 -0.14 7.86 0.72
N TRP A 266 -0.12 7.13 -0.41
CA TRP A 266 0.23 5.71 -0.47
C TRP A 266 1.66 5.39 -0.01
N PRO A 267 2.72 6.16 -0.35
CA PRO A 267 4.06 5.88 0.18
C PRO A 267 4.10 5.95 1.70
N GLY A 268 3.43 6.96 2.29
CA GLY A 268 3.32 7.12 3.73
C GLY A 268 2.53 5.98 4.40
N TYR A 269 1.55 5.42 3.70
CA TYR A 269 0.84 4.22 4.15
C TYR A 269 1.73 2.98 4.08
N VAL A 270 2.24 2.66 2.90
CA VAL A 270 2.89 1.39 2.60
C VAL A 270 4.23 1.26 3.31
N GLN A 271 4.96 2.37 3.52
CA GLN A 271 6.21 2.37 4.29
C GLN A 271 6.02 1.75 5.68
N ALA A 272 4.83 1.85 6.28
CA ALA A 272 4.55 1.31 7.60
C ALA A 272 4.61 -0.22 7.67
N PHE A 273 4.50 -0.92 6.53
CA PHE A 273 4.41 -2.38 6.47
C PHE A 273 5.66 -3.08 5.95
N ILE A 274 6.57 -2.32 5.36
CA ILE A 274 7.73 -2.89 4.67
C ILE A 274 9.02 -2.84 5.49
N PHE A 275 8.91 -2.59 6.81
CA PHE A 275 10.08 -2.71 7.68
C PHE A 275 10.52 -4.17 7.77
N VAL A 276 11.80 -4.42 7.47
CA VAL A 276 12.46 -5.72 7.64
C VAL A 276 13.68 -5.54 8.53
N SER A 277 13.80 -6.37 9.57
CA SER A 277 14.97 -6.34 10.47
C SER A 277 16.23 -6.74 9.69
N GLY A 278 17.35 -6.09 9.97
CA GLY A 278 18.63 -6.39 9.31
C GLY A 278 18.81 -5.75 7.93
N VAL A 279 17.73 -5.18 7.36
CA VAL A 279 17.76 -4.56 6.03
C VAL A 279 18.01 -3.06 6.16
N GLY A 280 19.26 -2.65 5.91
CA GLY A 280 19.71 -1.25 6.07
C GLY A 280 18.89 -0.24 5.26
N PHE A 281 18.54 -0.57 4.01
CA PHE A 281 17.77 0.32 3.12
C PHE A 281 16.26 0.38 3.43
N LEU A 282 15.79 -0.31 4.48
CA LEU A 282 14.41 -0.22 5.01
C LEU A 282 14.39 0.22 6.48
N ALA A 283 15.53 0.63 7.03
CA ALA A 283 15.71 0.86 8.46
C ALA A 283 14.88 2.04 8.97
N THR A 284 14.89 3.17 8.27
CA THR A 284 14.09 4.34 8.62
C THR A 284 12.82 4.47 7.80
N GLU A 285 11.88 5.28 8.30
CA GLU A 285 10.69 5.67 7.54
C GLU A 285 11.07 6.36 6.23
N ALA A 286 12.08 7.23 6.25
CA ALA A 286 12.58 7.90 5.04
C ALA A 286 13.12 6.89 4.02
N ASP A 287 13.91 5.90 4.46
CA ASP A 287 14.46 4.87 3.56
C ASP A 287 13.34 4.03 2.94
N ARG A 288 12.31 3.66 3.71
CA ARG A 288 11.16 2.90 3.19
C ARG A 288 10.32 3.71 2.20
N VAL A 289 10.16 5.02 2.43
CA VAL A 289 9.54 5.92 1.45
C VAL A 289 10.41 6.00 0.19
N ALA A 290 11.73 6.14 0.31
CA ALA A 290 12.63 6.15 -0.84
C ALA A 290 12.55 4.82 -1.64
N PHE A 291 12.54 3.68 -0.95
CA PHE A 291 12.36 2.36 -1.56
C PHE A 291 11.02 2.24 -2.29
N PHE A 292 9.93 2.82 -1.75
CA PHE A 292 8.65 2.90 -2.47
C PHE A 292 8.83 3.61 -3.81
N PHE A 293 9.43 4.80 -3.83
CA PHE A 293 9.65 5.57 -5.06
C PHE A 293 10.56 4.85 -6.06
N GLN A 294 11.58 4.13 -5.59
CA GLN A 294 12.42 3.28 -6.43
C GLN A 294 11.64 2.10 -7.03
N SER A 295 10.58 1.65 -6.37
CA SER A 295 9.74 0.54 -6.83
C SER A 295 8.69 0.93 -7.87
N VAL A 296 8.33 2.21 -7.96
CA VAL A 296 7.31 2.73 -8.89
C VAL A 296 7.51 2.31 -10.36
N PRO A 297 8.73 2.31 -10.93
CA PRO A 297 8.96 1.85 -12.31
C PRO A 297 8.67 0.35 -12.53
N PHE A 298 8.60 -0.44 -11.47
CA PHE A 298 8.38 -1.88 -11.50
C PHE A 298 6.93 -2.28 -11.23
N CYS A 299 6.03 -1.33 -10.96
CA CYS A 299 4.59 -1.55 -10.84
C CYS A 299 3.96 -1.77 -12.24
N PHE A 300 4.36 -2.86 -12.90
CA PHE A 300 4.03 -3.15 -14.29
C PHE A 300 2.52 -3.28 -14.55
N TYR A 301 1.74 -3.85 -13.65
CA TYR A 301 0.28 -3.91 -13.82
C TYR A 301 -0.31 -2.51 -13.81
N ALA A 302 0.07 -1.65 -12.86
CA ALA A 302 -0.40 -0.27 -12.82
C ALA A 302 -0.07 0.47 -14.12
N ILE A 303 1.16 0.32 -14.63
CA ILE A 303 1.61 0.87 -15.91
C ILE A 303 0.74 0.35 -17.05
N PHE A 304 0.56 -0.97 -17.16
CA PHE A 304 -0.19 -1.59 -18.25
C PHE A 304 -1.70 -1.30 -18.18
N ALA A 305 -2.28 -1.16 -16.99
CA ALA A 305 -3.68 -0.78 -16.80
C ALA A 305 -3.91 0.68 -17.23
N VAL A 306 -3.09 1.61 -16.76
CA VAL A 306 -3.18 3.04 -17.12
C VAL A 306 -2.91 3.24 -18.62
N LEU A 307 -1.90 2.57 -19.18
CA LEU A 307 -1.59 2.64 -20.60
C LEU A 307 -2.67 1.96 -21.45
N GLY A 308 -3.18 0.80 -21.01
CA GLY A 308 -4.26 0.08 -21.69
C GLY A 308 -5.52 0.92 -21.80
N THR A 309 -5.87 1.64 -20.73
CA THR A 309 -7.02 2.57 -20.71
C THR A 309 -6.77 3.84 -21.51
N PHE A 310 -5.56 4.38 -21.52
CA PHE A 310 -5.18 5.45 -22.45
C PHE A 310 -5.41 5.03 -23.91
N LEU A 311 -4.92 3.84 -24.27
CA LEU A 311 -5.05 3.28 -25.61
C LEU A 311 -6.51 3.02 -25.99
N LEU A 312 -7.35 2.57 -25.05
CA LEU A 312 -8.79 2.49 -25.22
C LEU A 312 -9.44 3.86 -25.46
N SER A 313 -9.01 4.89 -24.72
CA SER A 313 -9.54 6.25 -24.82
C SER A 313 -9.29 6.88 -26.19
N ILE A 314 -8.16 6.54 -26.85
CA ILE A 314 -7.85 6.98 -28.22
C ILE A 314 -8.34 6.01 -29.31
N GLU A 315 -9.19 5.03 -28.97
CA GLU A 315 -9.75 4.00 -29.86
C GLU A 315 -8.68 3.09 -30.53
N LYS A 316 -7.58 2.81 -29.83
CA LYS A 316 -6.53 1.88 -30.25
C LYS A 316 -6.16 0.87 -29.15
N PRO A 317 -7.13 0.14 -28.56
CA PRO A 317 -6.84 -0.79 -27.47
C PRO A 317 -5.89 -1.92 -27.93
N LEU A 318 -4.89 -2.26 -27.10
CA LEU A 318 -4.04 -3.43 -27.34
C LEU A 318 -4.84 -4.74 -27.29
N PHE A 319 -5.84 -4.77 -26.41
CA PHE A 319 -6.76 -5.86 -26.24
C PHE A 319 -8.15 -5.30 -25.94
N LEU A 320 -9.18 -5.84 -26.58
CA LEU A 320 -10.56 -5.46 -26.35
C LEU A 320 -11.38 -6.72 -26.02
N GLY A 321 -11.84 -6.81 -24.77
CA GLY A 321 -12.71 -7.90 -24.35
C GLY A 321 -14.04 -7.87 -25.10
N LYS A 322 -14.60 -9.05 -25.43
CA LYS A 322 -15.83 -9.18 -26.22
C LYS A 322 -17.01 -8.37 -25.67
N ARG A 323 -17.16 -8.33 -24.33
CA ARG A 323 -18.24 -7.60 -23.67
C ARG A 323 -18.08 -6.09 -23.79
N LEU A 324 -16.87 -5.57 -23.58
CA LEU A 324 -16.61 -4.13 -23.72
C LEU A 324 -16.74 -3.71 -25.20
N GLY A 325 -16.26 -4.54 -26.13
CA GLY A 325 -16.44 -4.30 -27.57
C GLY A 325 -17.93 -4.25 -27.98
N ALA A 326 -18.75 -5.15 -27.44
CA ALA A 326 -20.20 -5.12 -27.66
C ALA A 326 -20.87 -3.87 -27.06
N ALA A 327 -20.44 -3.41 -25.88
CA ALA A 327 -20.94 -2.18 -25.27
C ALA A 327 -20.59 -0.93 -26.10
N MET A 328 -19.36 -0.87 -26.60
CA MET A 328 -18.90 0.16 -27.53
C MET A 328 -19.76 0.18 -28.80
N GLU A 329 -19.92 -0.97 -29.45
CA GLU A 329 -20.69 -1.09 -30.69
C GLU A 329 -22.17 -0.69 -30.48
N ARG A 330 -22.80 -1.17 -29.40
CA ARG A 330 -24.17 -0.81 -29.00
C ARG A 330 -24.32 0.69 -28.87
N SER A 331 -23.49 1.33 -28.05
CA SER A 331 -23.60 2.76 -27.78
C SER A 331 -23.38 3.61 -29.04
N ARG A 332 -22.42 3.25 -29.88
CA ARG A 332 -22.15 3.99 -31.13
C ARG A 332 -23.23 3.77 -32.20
N ALA A 333 -23.78 2.56 -32.34
CA ALA A 333 -24.75 2.23 -33.39
C ALA A 333 -26.18 2.65 -33.03
N THR A 334 -26.62 2.43 -31.79
CA THR A 334 -28.02 2.64 -31.37
C THR A 334 -28.20 3.85 -30.45
N GLY A 335 -27.12 4.37 -29.87
CA GLY A 335 -27.18 5.42 -28.84
C GLY A 335 -27.56 4.91 -27.45
N GLN A 336 -27.75 3.59 -27.27
CA GLN A 336 -28.06 3.01 -25.97
C GLN A 336 -26.77 2.84 -25.15
N LEU A 337 -26.67 3.61 -24.05
CA LEU A 337 -25.48 3.65 -23.20
C LEU A 337 -25.34 2.42 -22.31
N ASP A 338 -26.47 1.86 -21.88
CA ASP A 338 -26.57 0.70 -20.98
C ASP A 338 -26.96 -0.59 -21.72
N ALA A 339 -26.59 -1.74 -21.15
CA ALA A 339 -27.03 -3.05 -21.63
C ALA A 339 -28.53 -3.28 -21.37
N GLU A 340 -29.16 -4.15 -22.17
CA GLU A 340 -30.54 -4.56 -21.93
C GLU A 340 -30.68 -5.25 -20.56
N GLY A 341 -31.56 -4.73 -19.71
CA GLY A 341 -31.79 -5.25 -18.37
C GLY A 341 -30.79 -4.78 -17.31
N ALA A 342 -29.88 -3.85 -17.64
CA ALA A 342 -29.01 -3.19 -16.69
C ALA A 342 -29.83 -2.45 -15.60
N ASN A 343 -29.40 -2.53 -14.35
CA ASN A 343 -30.04 -1.83 -13.24
C ASN A 343 -29.03 -0.94 -12.51
N PRO A 344 -28.64 0.19 -13.13
CA PRO A 344 -27.57 1.03 -12.62
C PRO A 344 -27.91 1.60 -11.25
N LEU A 345 -26.92 1.53 -10.36
CA LEU A 345 -26.99 2.18 -9.05
C LEU A 345 -26.82 3.68 -9.26
N SER A 346 -27.91 4.45 -9.34
CA SER A 346 -27.84 5.90 -9.51
C SER A 346 -27.68 6.60 -8.16
N ALA A 347 -26.53 7.25 -7.92
CA ALA A 347 -26.37 8.15 -6.78
C ALA A 347 -26.74 9.58 -7.15
N LYS A 348 -28.04 9.87 -7.22
CA LYS A 348 -28.53 11.25 -7.30
C LYS A 348 -27.97 12.14 -6.17
N GLU A 349 -27.72 11.56 -5.00
CA GLU A 349 -27.12 12.22 -3.83
C GLU A 349 -25.64 12.60 -4.03
N LEU A 350 -24.87 11.84 -4.83
CA LEU A 350 -23.46 12.14 -5.12
C LEU A 350 -23.28 13.12 -6.28
N GLN A 351 -24.34 13.34 -7.07
CA GLN A 351 -24.35 14.33 -8.15
C GLN A 351 -24.62 15.76 -7.64
N GLY A 352 -25.01 15.92 -6.37
CA GLY A 352 -25.19 17.21 -5.72
C GLY A 352 -23.88 17.77 -5.16
N SER A 353 -23.45 18.93 -5.65
CA SER A 353 -22.39 19.68 -4.99
C SER A 353 -22.97 20.38 -3.77
N ASN A 354 -22.47 20.08 -2.57
CA ASN A 354 -22.96 20.65 -1.31
C ASN A 354 -22.36 22.05 -1.07
N VAL A 355 -22.41 22.89 -2.11
CA VAL A 355 -21.84 24.23 -2.17
C VAL A 355 -22.78 25.18 -1.43
N PRO A 356 -22.26 25.99 -0.47
CA PRO A 356 -23.08 26.95 0.25
C PRO A 356 -23.79 27.94 -0.68
N GLU A 357 -25.03 28.34 -0.34
CA GLU A 357 -25.78 29.34 -1.09
C GLU A 357 -24.98 30.65 -1.21
N GLY A 358 -24.90 31.20 -2.43
CA GLY A 358 -24.13 32.42 -2.72
C GLY A 358 -22.63 32.18 -2.97
N TYR A 359 -22.13 30.96 -2.81
CA TYR A 359 -20.77 30.61 -3.19
C TYR A 359 -20.70 30.16 -4.66
N THR A 360 -19.77 30.72 -5.43
CA THR A 360 -19.58 30.35 -6.84
C THR A 360 -18.30 29.52 -6.97
N PRO A 361 -18.38 28.25 -7.38
CA PRO A 361 -17.19 27.43 -7.60
C PRO A 361 -16.26 28.03 -8.66
N HIS A 362 -14.95 27.99 -8.46
CA HIS A 362 -13.98 28.43 -9.45
C HIS A 362 -12.81 27.45 -9.61
N VAL A 363 -12.42 27.21 -10.87
CA VAL A 363 -11.37 26.26 -11.26
C VAL A 363 -10.01 26.51 -10.57
N MET A 364 -9.67 27.75 -10.23
CA MET A 364 -8.43 28.07 -9.52
C MET A 364 -8.36 27.54 -8.09
N GLU A 365 -9.50 27.33 -7.43
CA GLU A 365 -9.56 26.73 -6.09
C GLU A 365 -9.13 25.26 -6.08
N PHE A 366 -9.08 24.65 -7.27
CA PHE A 366 -8.52 23.33 -7.48
C PHE A 366 -7.05 23.42 -7.92
N PHE A 367 -6.77 24.19 -8.97
CA PHE A 367 -5.42 24.28 -9.56
C PHE A 367 -4.37 24.80 -8.59
N LEU A 368 -4.64 25.88 -7.85
CA LEU A 368 -3.61 26.51 -7.02
C LEU A 368 -3.18 25.60 -5.85
N PRO A 369 -4.10 24.99 -5.07
CA PRO A 369 -3.72 23.99 -4.08
C PRO A 369 -2.99 22.79 -4.69
N LEU A 370 -3.44 22.26 -5.83
CA LEU A 370 -2.79 21.11 -6.46
C LEU A 370 -1.37 21.42 -6.95
N ILE A 371 -1.16 22.56 -7.62
CA ILE A 371 0.16 23.01 -8.07
C ILE A 371 1.08 23.25 -6.86
N SER A 372 0.55 23.83 -5.78
CA SER A 372 1.33 24.04 -4.55
C SER A 372 1.76 22.71 -3.91
N LEU A 373 0.86 21.72 -3.88
CA LEU A 373 1.12 20.39 -3.35
C LEU A 373 2.23 19.71 -4.14
N ILE A 374 2.07 19.63 -5.47
CA ILE A 374 3.05 18.99 -6.36
C ILE A 374 4.39 19.74 -6.29
N GLY A 375 4.36 21.07 -6.33
CA GLY A 375 5.57 21.90 -6.30
C GLY A 375 6.38 21.72 -5.02
N ILE A 376 5.72 21.64 -3.86
CA ILE A 376 6.40 21.40 -2.57
C ILE A 376 6.88 19.96 -2.46
N ALA A 377 6.08 18.98 -2.86
CA ALA A 377 6.46 17.56 -2.79
C ALA A 377 7.67 17.27 -3.68
N VAL A 378 7.67 17.77 -4.92
CA VAL A 378 8.79 17.63 -5.86
C VAL A 378 9.98 18.48 -5.44
N GLY A 379 9.77 19.72 -5.01
CA GLY A 379 10.85 20.61 -4.58
C GLY A 379 11.63 20.07 -3.38
N THR A 380 10.92 19.54 -2.37
CA THR A 380 11.55 18.90 -1.20
C THR A 380 12.27 17.61 -1.58
N PHE A 381 11.72 16.81 -2.50
CA PHE A 381 12.41 15.64 -3.02
C PHE A 381 13.74 16.00 -3.69
N ILE A 382 13.78 17.07 -4.50
CA ILE A 382 15.01 17.52 -5.18
C ILE A 382 16.05 18.04 -4.18
N VAL A 383 15.63 18.78 -3.15
CA VAL A 383 16.55 19.44 -2.20
C VAL A 383 17.03 18.48 -1.11
N SER A 384 16.14 17.66 -0.56
CA SER A 384 16.38 16.86 0.64
C SER A 384 16.48 15.35 0.36
N GLY A 385 16.30 14.92 -0.89
CA GLY A 385 16.30 13.50 -1.29
C GLY A 385 15.03 12.72 -0.90
N SER A 386 14.10 13.33 -0.16
CA SER A 386 12.81 12.74 0.21
C SER A 386 11.69 13.79 0.18
N PRO A 387 10.47 13.43 -0.26
CA PRO A 387 9.38 14.39 -0.36
C PRO A 387 8.80 14.68 1.03
N ASN A 388 8.69 15.95 1.40
CA ASN A 388 7.96 16.36 2.61
C ASN A 388 6.47 16.49 2.31
N VAL A 389 5.80 15.35 2.31
CA VAL A 389 4.38 15.22 1.97
C VAL A 389 3.48 15.99 2.96
N GLN A 390 3.85 16.05 4.24
CA GLN A 390 3.10 16.80 5.26
C GLN A 390 3.09 18.31 4.95
N TRP A 391 4.22 18.88 4.54
CA TRP A 391 4.29 20.28 4.14
C TRP A 391 3.46 20.53 2.88
N ALA A 392 3.58 19.66 1.88
CA ALA A 392 2.84 19.77 0.63
C ALA A 392 1.32 19.80 0.86
N PHE A 393 0.79 18.85 1.64
CA PHE A 393 -0.64 18.81 1.96
C PHE A 393 -1.06 19.93 2.91
N GLY A 394 -0.23 20.29 3.90
CA GLY A 394 -0.51 21.38 4.82
C GLY A 394 -0.66 22.72 4.11
N THR A 395 0.26 23.05 3.20
CA THR A 395 0.18 24.27 2.40
C THR A 395 -1.02 24.25 1.45
N ALA A 396 -1.28 23.12 0.78
CA ALA A 396 -2.43 23.00 -0.12
C ALA A 396 -3.76 23.17 0.63
N LEU A 397 -3.90 22.56 1.82
CA LEU A 397 -5.06 22.72 2.69
C LEU A 397 -5.26 24.18 3.11
N LEU A 398 -4.20 24.84 3.58
CA LEU A 398 -4.26 26.25 3.99
C LEU A 398 -4.61 27.17 2.82
N LEU A 399 -4.07 26.91 1.63
CA LEU A 399 -4.36 27.67 0.42
C LEU A 399 -5.82 27.47 -0.01
N ALA A 400 -6.30 26.24 -0.04
CA ALA A 400 -7.70 25.93 -0.36
C ALA A 400 -8.66 26.62 0.64
N ALA A 401 -8.33 26.55 1.93
CA ALA A 401 -9.11 27.18 2.99
C ALA A 401 -9.11 28.71 2.86
N GLY A 402 -7.93 29.31 2.64
CA GLY A 402 -7.78 30.75 2.48
C GLY A 402 -8.52 31.30 1.27
N MET A 403 -8.49 30.59 0.14
CA MET A 403 -9.25 30.95 -1.06
C MET A 403 -10.76 30.88 -0.80
N ALA A 404 -11.23 29.83 -0.14
CA ALA A 404 -12.65 29.69 0.19
C ALA A 404 -13.16 30.84 1.07
N LEU A 405 -12.41 31.19 2.13
CA LEU A 405 -12.73 32.32 3.01
C LEU A 405 -12.66 33.66 2.27
N ALA A 406 -11.63 33.88 1.45
CA ALA A 406 -11.44 35.13 0.70
C ALA A 406 -12.57 35.37 -0.32
N LYS A 407 -13.18 34.30 -0.84
CA LYS A 407 -14.35 34.35 -1.74
C LYS A 407 -15.69 34.46 -1.00
N GLY A 408 -15.69 34.55 0.32
CA GLY A 408 -16.89 34.77 1.12
C GLY A 408 -17.54 33.52 1.69
N MET A 409 -16.89 32.35 1.65
CA MET A 409 -17.37 31.19 2.40
C MET A 409 -17.33 31.48 3.90
N SER A 410 -18.40 31.13 4.62
CA SER A 410 -18.43 31.27 6.08
C SER A 410 -17.43 30.32 6.75
N LEU A 411 -16.83 30.74 7.87
CA LEU A 411 -15.95 29.86 8.64
C LEU A 411 -16.69 28.59 9.10
N LYS A 412 -18.00 28.69 9.36
CA LYS A 412 -18.84 27.55 9.75
C LYS A 412 -18.93 26.52 8.61
N ASP A 413 -19.15 26.96 7.38
CA ASP A 413 -19.21 26.07 6.21
C ASP A 413 -17.85 25.46 5.89
N LEU A 414 -16.77 26.24 6.04
CA LEU A 414 -15.41 25.76 5.87
C LEU A 414 -15.08 24.65 6.88
N VAL A 415 -15.36 24.87 8.17
CA VAL A 415 -15.14 23.88 9.23
C VAL A 415 -16.05 22.66 9.05
N ALA A 416 -17.29 22.85 8.60
CA ALA A 416 -18.19 21.74 8.26
C ALA A 416 -17.61 20.90 7.11
N GLY A 417 -17.13 21.53 6.04
CA GLY A 417 -16.45 20.87 4.94
C GLY A 417 -15.23 20.08 5.42
N PHE A 418 -14.37 20.69 6.24
CA PHE A 418 -13.22 20.00 6.84
C PHE A 418 -13.64 18.77 7.64
N HIS A 419 -14.65 18.89 8.51
CA HIS A 419 -15.18 17.80 9.32
C HIS A 419 -15.77 16.66 8.49
N ASP A 420 -16.54 16.98 7.44
CA ASP A 420 -17.08 15.97 6.53
C ASP A 420 -15.96 15.25 5.76
N GLY A 421 -14.91 15.99 5.40
CA GLY A 421 -13.66 15.44 4.88
C GLY A 421 -13.00 14.44 5.84
N LEU A 422 -12.85 14.80 7.12
CA LEU A 422 -12.33 13.89 8.15
C LEU A 422 -13.17 12.60 8.21
N LYS A 423 -14.50 12.72 8.32
CA LYS A 423 -15.41 11.55 8.37
C LYS A 423 -15.20 10.60 7.20
N GLY A 424 -14.99 11.15 6.00
CA GLY A 424 -14.78 10.39 4.78
C GLY A 424 -13.53 9.50 4.81
N VAL A 425 -12.54 9.81 5.64
CA VAL A 425 -11.26 9.10 5.69
C VAL A 425 -10.97 8.41 7.04
N VAL A 426 -11.91 8.44 8.00
CA VAL A 426 -11.76 7.81 9.33
C VAL A 426 -11.47 6.32 9.22
N LEU A 427 -12.22 5.58 8.40
CA LEU A 427 -12.07 4.12 8.31
C LEU A 427 -10.67 3.73 7.82
N GLY A 428 -10.16 4.39 6.78
CA GLY A 428 -8.79 4.20 6.31
C GLY A 428 -7.75 4.50 7.39
N SER A 429 -7.97 5.56 8.17
CA SER A 429 -7.12 5.95 9.30
C SER A 429 -7.10 4.92 10.43
N VAL A 430 -8.22 4.23 10.70
CA VAL A 430 -8.27 3.14 11.69
C VAL A 430 -7.51 1.91 11.18
N ILE A 431 -7.70 1.53 9.91
CA ILE A 431 -6.99 0.40 9.29
C ILE A 431 -5.47 0.65 9.33
N LEU A 432 -5.04 1.87 9.00
CA LEU A 432 -3.65 2.34 9.11
C LEU A 432 -3.03 2.06 10.48
N LEU A 433 -3.72 2.47 11.54
CA LEU A 433 -3.26 2.30 12.91
C LEU A 433 -3.15 0.83 13.32
N LEU A 434 -4.18 0.02 13.02
CA LEU A 434 -4.17 -1.42 13.33
C LEU A 434 -3.09 -2.15 12.54
N ALA A 435 -2.83 -1.72 11.32
CA ALA A 435 -1.81 -2.33 10.48
C ALA A 435 -0.38 -2.03 11.00
N ILE A 436 -0.13 -0.83 11.56
CA ILE A 436 1.13 -0.54 12.27
C ILE A 436 1.27 -1.49 13.47
N THR A 437 0.19 -1.69 14.23
CA THR A 437 0.19 -2.56 15.41
C THR A 437 0.50 -4.02 15.06
N ILE A 438 -0.18 -4.59 14.06
CA ILE A 438 0.06 -5.99 13.65
C ILE A 438 1.46 -6.15 13.04
N GLY A 439 1.97 -5.15 12.31
CA GLY A 439 3.34 -5.15 11.80
C GLY A 439 4.37 -5.23 12.92
N GLY A 440 4.17 -4.47 14.01
CA GLY A 440 4.96 -4.56 15.23
C GLY A 440 4.91 -5.95 15.87
N ILE A 441 3.71 -6.52 16.00
CA ILE A 441 3.51 -7.87 16.56
C ILE A 441 4.17 -8.96 15.70
N ASN A 442 4.05 -8.89 14.38
CA ASN A 442 4.70 -9.83 13.46
C ASN A 442 6.23 -9.77 13.55
N LYS A 443 6.78 -8.56 13.76
CA LYS A 443 8.21 -8.37 14.02
C LYS A 443 8.63 -9.02 15.34
N GLU A 444 7.85 -8.83 16.40
CA GLU A 444 8.15 -9.39 17.72
C GLU A 444 8.00 -10.91 17.77
N THR A 445 7.01 -11.47 17.06
CA THR A 445 6.83 -12.93 16.97
C THR A 445 7.86 -13.62 16.07
N GLY A 446 8.67 -12.87 15.32
CA GLY A 446 9.77 -13.44 14.52
C GLY A 446 9.35 -14.12 13.23
N GLY A 447 8.19 -13.78 12.65
CA GLY A 447 7.66 -14.42 11.43
C GLY A 447 8.64 -14.39 10.26
N GLY A 448 9.33 -13.27 10.06
CA GLY A 448 10.35 -13.14 9.03
C GLY A 448 11.53 -14.09 9.21
N ILE A 449 12.02 -14.23 10.44
CA ILE A 449 13.18 -15.09 10.77
C ILE A 449 12.85 -16.56 10.47
N PHE A 450 11.68 -17.02 10.92
CA PHE A 450 11.23 -18.39 10.67
C PHE A 450 11.13 -18.73 9.16
N LEU A 451 10.66 -17.77 8.34
CA LEU A 451 10.55 -17.98 6.90
C LEU A 451 11.92 -18.12 6.23
N VAL A 452 12.95 -17.41 6.71
CA VAL A 452 14.34 -17.58 6.27
C VAL A 452 14.80 -19.01 6.50
N GLU A 453 14.64 -19.51 7.71
CA GLU A 453 15.12 -20.85 8.10
C GLU A 453 14.43 -21.98 7.34
N GLN A 454 13.13 -21.84 7.03
CA GLN A 454 12.35 -22.95 6.46
C GLN A 454 12.17 -22.89 4.95
N LEU A 455 12.07 -21.70 4.37
CA LEU A 455 11.66 -21.54 2.97
C LEU A 455 12.75 -21.02 2.06
N GLY A 456 13.87 -20.52 2.61
CA GLY A 456 14.94 -19.88 1.86
C GLY A 456 15.44 -20.69 0.66
N GLU A 457 15.59 -22.01 0.79
CA GLU A 457 16.13 -22.88 -0.27
C GLU A 457 15.07 -23.61 -1.12
N THR A 458 13.81 -23.61 -0.69
CA THR A 458 12.75 -24.47 -1.27
C THR A 458 11.96 -23.81 -2.40
N ILE A 459 11.85 -22.48 -2.37
CA ILE A 459 11.05 -21.72 -3.35
C ILE A 459 12.00 -21.17 -4.42
N PRO A 460 11.85 -21.55 -5.70
CA PRO A 460 12.62 -20.92 -6.77
C PRO A 460 12.38 -19.41 -6.76
N PHE A 461 13.42 -18.63 -6.47
CA PHE A 461 13.31 -17.18 -6.25
C PHE A 461 12.54 -16.46 -7.37
N PHE A 462 12.75 -16.84 -8.64
CA PHE A 462 12.09 -16.23 -9.80
C PHE A 462 10.56 -16.37 -9.79
N LEU A 463 10.00 -17.34 -9.07
CA LEU A 463 8.55 -17.57 -9.00
C LEU A 463 7.90 -16.75 -7.88
N LEU A 464 8.67 -16.29 -6.88
CA LEU A 464 8.14 -15.62 -5.70
C LEU A 464 7.29 -14.37 -6.03
N PRO A 465 7.70 -13.44 -6.93
CA PRO A 465 6.87 -12.28 -7.27
C PRO A 465 5.48 -12.68 -7.78
N VAL A 466 5.39 -13.71 -8.63
CA VAL A 466 4.10 -14.16 -9.20
C VAL A 466 3.23 -14.84 -8.15
N LEU A 467 3.82 -15.62 -7.24
CA LEU A 467 3.08 -16.20 -6.12
C LEU A 467 2.48 -15.12 -5.22
N LEU A 468 3.28 -14.10 -4.91
CA LEU A 468 2.84 -12.94 -4.13
C LEU A 468 1.73 -12.16 -4.85
N GLN A 469 1.89 -11.94 -6.16
CA GLN A 469 0.86 -11.31 -7.00
C GLN A 469 -0.47 -12.08 -6.94
N ILE A 470 -0.45 -13.40 -7.17
CA ILE A 470 -1.67 -14.22 -7.16
C ILE A 470 -2.33 -14.19 -5.78
N MET A 471 -1.52 -14.30 -4.72
CA MET A 471 -2.02 -14.23 -3.34
C MET A 471 -2.73 -12.90 -3.08
N THR A 472 -2.11 -11.77 -3.42
CA THR A 472 -2.71 -10.45 -3.19
C THR A 472 -3.92 -10.19 -4.08
N MET A 473 -3.93 -10.66 -5.33
CA MET A 473 -5.11 -10.61 -6.21
C MET A 473 -6.30 -11.31 -5.57
N VAL A 474 -6.11 -12.52 -5.01
CA VAL A 474 -7.19 -13.28 -4.38
C VAL A 474 -7.69 -12.61 -3.09
N ILE A 475 -6.77 -12.13 -2.25
CA ILE A 475 -7.12 -11.42 -1.01
C ILE A 475 -7.91 -10.15 -1.37
N ALA A 476 -7.36 -9.27 -2.20
CA ALA A 476 -7.97 -8.00 -2.56
C ALA A 476 -9.30 -8.18 -3.29
N PHE A 477 -9.42 -9.17 -4.18
CA PHE A 477 -10.69 -9.48 -4.82
C PHE A 477 -11.75 -9.92 -3.82
N SER A 478 -11.36 -10.70 -2.81
CA SER A 478 -12.28 -11.23 -1.80
C SER A 478 -12.71 -10.19 -0.77
N THR A 479 -11.85 -9.21 -0.50
CA THR A 479 -12.05 -8.16 0.51
C THR A 479 -12.57 -6.86 -0.07
N GLY A 480 -12.40 -6.63 -1.37
CA GLY A 480 -12.77 -5.38 -2.04
C GLY A 480 -11.88 -4.20 -1.65
N THR A 481 -10.63 -4.44 -1.24
CA THR A 481 -9.74 -3.34 -0.84
C THR A 481 -8.28 -3.65 -1.12
N SER A 482 -7.61 -2.73 -1.84
CA SER A 482 -6.16 -2.76 -2.05
C SER A 482 -5.42 -2.45 -0.75
N TRP A 483 -5.93 -1.48 0.02
CA TRP A 483 -5.29 -1.04 1.26
C TRP A 483 -5.33 -2.08 2.36
N GLY A 484 -6.49 -2.69 2.60
CA GLY A 484 -6.60 -3.79 3.55
C GLY A 484 -5.68 -4.96 3.16
N THR A 485 -5.46 -5.17 1.86
CA THR A 485 -4.54 -6.20 1.36
C THR A 485 -3.08 -5.83 1.62
N TYR A 486 -2.67 -4.57 1.41
CA TYR A 486 -1.32 -4.09 1.77
C TYR A 486 -0.99 -4.33 3.23
N ALA A 487 -1.91 -3.93 4.12
CA ALA A 487 -1.76 -4.07 5.56
C ALA A 487 -1.52 -5.52 6.01
N VAL A 488 -2.08 -6.48 5.28
CA VAL A 488 -1.99 -7.90 5.60
C VAL A 488 -0.84 -8.59 4.86
N ALA A 489 -0.57 -8.22 3.61
CA ALA A 489 0.38 -8.93 2.76
C ALA A 489 1.84 -8.46 2.93
N PHE A 490 2.11 -7.16 3.04
CA PHE A 490 3.48 -6.65 3.13
C PHE A 490 4.28 -7.15 4.34
N PRO A 491 3.70 -7.23 5.55
CA PRO A 491 4.43 -7.74 6.72
C PRO A 491 4.91 -9.19 6.56
N LEU A 492 4.31 -9.93 5.63
CA LEU A 492 4.70 -11.31 5.29
C LEU A 492 5.64 -11.34 4.08
N ALA A 493 5.28 -10.61 3.02
CA ALA A 493 5.96 -10.67 1.74
C ALA A 493 7.38 -10.09 1.79
N MET A 494 7.59 -8.97 2.50
CA MET A 494 8.90 -8.30 2.50
C MET A 494 9.97 -9.09 3.24
N PRO A 495 9.71 -9.64 4.46
CA PRO A 495 10.68 -10.53 5.09
C PRO A 495 10.96 -11.80 4.28
N LEU A 496 9.92 -12.38 3.65
CA LEU A 496 10.08 -13.55 2.79
C LEU A 496 10.95 -13.26 1.54
N ALA A 497 10.77 -12.09 0.92
CA ALA A 497 11.57 -11.69 -0.22
C ALA A 497 13.05 -11.54 0.15
N TRP A 498 13.34 -10.92 1.30
CA TRP A 498 14.72 -10.80 1.82
C TRP A 498 15.33 -12.17 2.13
N ALA A 499 14.56 -13.04 2.78
CA ALA A 499 14.93 -14.40 3.11
C ALA A 499 15.37 -15.22 1.90
N VAL A 500 14.51 -15.26 0.87
CA VAL A 500 14.75 -16.00 -0.37
C VAL A 500 15.95 -15.40 -1.12
N ALA A 501 16.11 -14.08 -1.11
CA ALA A 501 17.26 -13.44 -1.73
C ALA A 501 18.60 -13.86 -1.10
N GLY A 502 18.66 -13.87 0.24
CA GLY A 502 19.85 -14.28 0.98
C GLY A 502 20.18 -15.76 0.80
N ALA A 503 19.18 -16.63 0.91
CA ALA A 503 19.37 -18.08 0.80
C ALA A 503 19.83 -18.52 -0.60
N HIS A 504 19.35 -17.86 -1.65
CA HIS A 504 19.80 -18.11 -3.02
C HIS A 504 21.09 -17.35 -3.40
N GLY A 505 21.66 -16.55 -2.50
CA GLY A 505 22.90 -15.80 -2.75
C GLY A 505 22.78 -14.81 -3.90
N LEU A 506 21.60 -14.19 -4.08
CA LEU A 506 21.32 -13.29 -5.21
C LEU A 506 22.31 -12.11 -5.25
N SER A 507 22.81 -11.80 -6.45
CA SER A 507 23.74 -10.70 -6.70
C SER A 507 23.10 -9.31 -6.47
N HIS A 508 21.78 -9.21 -6.67
CA HIS A 508 21.01 -7.97 -6.55
C HIS A 508 19.76 -8.15 -5.65
N PRO A 509 19.93 -8.32 -4.32
CA PRO A 509 18.83 -8.62 -3.41
C PRO A 509 17.85 -7.46 -3.24
N GLU A 510 18.33 -6.21 -3.32
CA GLU A 510 17.47 -5.02 -3.26
C GLU A 510 16.51 -4.97 -4.45
N LEU A 511 17.02 -5.20 -5.68
CA LEU A 511 16.18 -5.27 -6.88
C LEU A 511 15.15 -6.41 -6.77
N PHE A 512 15.56 -7.58 -6.27
CA PHE A 512 14.62 -8.69 -6.06
C PHE A 512 13.49 -8.32 -5.09
N MET A 513 13.82 -7.63 -3.98
CA MET A 513 12.83 -7.12 -3.05
C MET A 513 11.91 -6.08 -3.70
N THR A 514 12.44 -5.19 -4.54
CA THR A 514 11.67 -4.22 -5.32
C THR A 514 10.66 -4.91 -6.24
N LEU A 515 11.04 -6.00 -6.91
CA LEU A 515 10.13 -6.78 -7.77
C LEU A 515 9.02 -7.45 -6.95
N CYS A 516 9.36 -8.06 -5.80
CA CYS A 516 8.37 -8.67 -4.90
C CYS A 516 7.42 -7.62 -4.32
N PHE A 517 7.95 -6.47 -3.91
CA PHE A 517 7.17 -5.33 -3.43
C PHE A 517 6.18 -4.85 -4.48
N ALA A 518 6.64 -4.62 -5.71
CA ALA A 518 5.81 -4.17 -6.81
C ALA A 518 4.72 -5.19 -7.17
N ALA A 519 5.03 -6.49 -7.14
CA ALA A 519 4.06 -7.55 -7.38
C ALA A 519 2.95 -7.60 -6.29
N VAL A 520 3.29 -7.36 -5.02
CA VAL A 520 2.32 -7.24 -3.93
C VAL A 520 1.45 -5.99 -4.10
N MET A 521 2.07 -4.84 -4.42
CA MET A 521 1.36 -3.59 -4.72
C MET A 521 0.30 -3.86 -5.81
N ASP A 522 0.77 -4.26 -6.98
CA ASP A 522 -0.03 -4.39 -8.18
C ASP A 522 -1.09 -5.50 -8.10
N GLY A 523 -0.76 -6.63 -7.50
CA GLY A 523 -1.74 -7.71 -7.30
C GLY A 523 -2.89 -7.26 -6.40
N SER A 524 -2.60 -6.43 -5.38
CA SER A 524 -3.65 -5.85 -4.52
C SER A 524 -4.51 -4.83 -5.27
N VAL A 525 -3.90 -3.98 -6.10
CA VAL A 525 -4.65 -3.03 -6.96
C VAL A 525 -5.55 -3.77 -7.94
N TYR A 526 -5.04 -4.81 -8.60
CA TYR A 526 -5.83 -5.64 -9.52
C TYR A 526 -7.05 -6.22 -8.81
N GLY A 527 -6.84 -6.84 -7.64
CA GLY A 527 -7.92 -7.53 -6.95
C GLY A 527 -9.00 -6.56 -6.46
N ASP A 528 -8.58 -5.40 -5.95
CA ASP A 528 -9.46 -4.29 -5.59
C ASP A 528 -10.34 -3.88 -6.79
N GLN A 529 -9.70 -3.54 -7.90
CA GLN A 529 -10.37 -3.07 -9.11
C GLN A 529 -11.33 -4.12 -9.68
N CYS A 530 -10.98 -5.41 -9.63
CA CYS A 530 -11.83 -6.45 -10.18
C CYS A 530 -12.97 -6.88 -9.25
N SER A 531 -13.00 -6.41 -7.99
CA SER A 531 -13.94 -6.92 -6.98
C SER A 531 -15.32 -6.28 -7.08
N PRO A 532 -16.42 -7.05 -7.15
CA PRO A 532 -17.77 -6.50 -7.14
C PRO A 532 -18.18 -5.87 -5.80
N ILE A 533 -17.38 -6.04 -4.75
CA ILE A 533 -17.65 -5.47 -3.43
C ILE A 533 -16.66 -4.35 -3.07
N SER A 534 -15.75 -3.98 -3.98
CA SER A 534 -14.82 -2.89 -3.74
C SER A 534 -15.52 -1.53 -3.80
N ASP A 535 -15.15 -0.64 -2.89
CA ASP A 535 -15.64 0.73 -2.86
C ASP A 535 -15.31 1.47 -4.17
N THR A 536 -14.10 1.29 -4.72
CA THR A 536 -13.70 1.96 -5.98
C THR A 536 -14.48 1.41 -7.16
N THR A 537 -14.71 0.11 -7.23
CA THR A 537 -15.51 -0.52 -8.29
C THR A 537 -17.00 -0.13 -8.20
N VAL A 538 -17.55 -0.13 -6.99
CA VAL A 538 -18.94 0.27 -6.72
C VAL A 538 -19.14 1.74 -7.03
N LEU A 539 -18.27 2.62 -6.55
CA LEU A 539 -18.36 4.06 -6.82
C LEU A 539 -18.10 4.37 -8.28
N SER A 540 -17.19 3.66 -8.95
CA SER A 540 -16.96 3.87 -10.39
C SER A 540 -18.23 3.57 -11.17
N SER A 541 -18.88 2.44 -10.88
CA SER A 541 -20.15 2.05 -11.51
C SER A 541 -21.25 3.07 -11.19
N MET A 542 -21.38 3.46 -9.93
CA MET A 542 -22.43 4.35 -9.44
C MET A 542 -22.31 5.78 -9.98
N CYS A 543 -21.11 6.33 -10.01
CA CYS A 543 -20.83 7.69 -10.45
C CYS A 543 -20.86 7.84 -11.97
N THR A 544 -20.57 6.76 -12.71
CA THR A 544 -20.67 6.71 -14.17
C THR A 544 -22.03 6.21 -14.68
N GLY A 545 -22.90 5.74 -13.78
CA GLY A 545 -24.23 5.21 -14.12
C GLY A 545 -24.20 3.83 -14.79
N CYS A 546 -23.11 3.08 -14.65
CA CYS A 546 -23.01 1.71 -15.13
C CYS A 546 -23.64 0.72 -14.14
N ASP A 547 -24.23 -0.36 -14.65
CA ASP A 547 -24.52 -1.52 -13.80
C ASP A 547 -23.21 -2.09 -13.25
N LEU A 548 -23.20 -2.37 -11.94
CA LEU A 548 -22.01 -2.83 -11.22
C LEU A 548 -21.43 -4.11 -11.82
N MET A 549 -22.30 -5.05 -12.16
CA MET A 549 -21.86 -6.34 -12.65
C MET A 549 -21.42 -6.27 -14.11
N ASP A 550 -22.00 -5.37 -14.91
CA ASP A 550 -21.52 -5.10 -16.26
C ASP A 550 -20.14 -4.44 -16.26
N HIS A 551 -19.88 -3.50 -15.34
CA HIS A 551 -18.54 -2.94 -15.11
C HIS A 551 -17.53 -4.04 -14.75
N VAL A 552 -17.79 -4.82 -13.71
CA VAL A 552 -16.89 -5.90 -13.26
C VAL A 552 -16.58 -6.89 -14.39
N LYS A 553 -17.62 -7.31 -15.14
CA LYS A 553 -17.50 -8.27 -16.24
C LYS A 553 -16.76 -7.71 -17.45
N THR A 554 -16.85 -6.41 -17.70
CA THR A 554 -16.10 -5.74 -18.77
C THR A 554 -14.70 -5.37 -18.32
N GLN A 555 -14.40 -5.26 -17.02
CA GLN A 555 -13.08 -4.89 -16.51
C GLN A 555 -12.11 -6.07 -16.37
N ILE A 556 -12.57 -7.21 -15.85
CA ILE A 556 -11.72 -8.38 -15.54
C ILE A 556 -10.85 -8.82 -16.73
N PRO A 557 -11.36 -8.98 -17.97
CA PRO A 557 -10.52 -9.48 -19.06
C PRO A 557 -9.34 -8.56 -19.39
N GLN A 558 -9.57 -7.25 -19.34
CA GLN A 558 -8.58 -6.22 -19.67
C GLN A 558 -7.53 -6.13 -18.57
N ALA A 559 -7.97 -6.10 -17.31
CA ALA A 559 -7.09 -6.14 -16.16
C ALA A 559 -6.26 -7.43 -16.14
N SER A 560 -6.85 -8.57 -16.51
CA SER A 560 -6.14 -9.87 -16.50
C SER A 560 -5.01 -9.90 -17.51
N VAL A 561 -5.20 -9.32 -18.70
CA VAL A 561 -4.13 -9.20 -19.70
C VAL A 561 -2.98 -8.36 -19.15
N ALA A 562 -3.27 -7.20 -18.52
CA ALA A 562 -2.25 -6.38 -17.87
C ALA A 562 -1.53 -7.13 -16.75
N ALA A 563 -2.26 -7.89 -15.92
CA ALA A 563 -1.69 -8.67 -14.83
C ALA A 563 -0.79 -9.82 -15.32
N CYS A 564 -1.15 -10.49 -16.42
CA CYS A 564 -0.31 -11.51 -17.05
C CYS A 564 0.97 -10.91 -17.64
N LEU A 565 0.89 -9.76 -18.31
CA LEU A 565 2.08 -9.06 -18.81
C LEU A 565 3.02 -8.66 -17.67
N ALA A 566 2.45 -8.15 -16.57
CA ALA A 566 3.21 -7.80 -15.37
C ALA A 566 3.91 -9.02 -14.75
N ALA A 567 3.21 -10.15 -14.63
CA ALA A 567 3.76 -11.41 -14.14
C ALA A 567 4.98 -11.88 -14.96
N ILE A 568 4.90 -11.77 -16.29
CA ILE A 568 6.02 -12.10 -17.19
C ILE A 568 7.19 -11.16 -16.93
N CYS A 569 6.96 -9.85 -16.84
CA CYS A 569 8.01 -8.87 -16.58
C CYS A 569 8.74 -9.11 -15.26
N TRP A 570 8.02 -9.35 -14.15
CA TRP A 570 8.66 -9.65 -12.86
C TRP A 570 9.42 -10.98 -12.88
N THR A 571 8.87 -12.03 -13.49
CA THR A 571 9.54 -13.34 -13.57
C THR A 571 10.86 -13.23 -14.34
N VAL A 572 10.83 -12.54 -15.48
CA VAL A 572 12.02 -12.32 -16.32
C VAL A 572 13.05 -11.46 -15.59
N LEU A 573 12.64 -10.37 -14.95
CA LEU A 573 13.57 -9.51 -14.22
C LEU A 573 14.13 -10.18 -12.97
N ALA A 574 13.34 -11.00 -12.27
CA ALA A 574 13.82 -11.77 -11.14
C ALA A 574 14.94 -12.72 -11.58
N TYR A 575 14.86 -13.35 -12.74
CA TYR A 575 15.96 -14.19 -13.24
C TYR A 575 17.30 -13.44 -13.36
N PHE A 576 17.27 -12.13 -13.63
CA PHE A 576 18.47 -11.28 -13.72
C PHE A 576 19.00 -10.79 -12.36
N THR A 577 18.37 -11.14 -11.24
CA THR A 577 18.88 -10.82 -9.90
C THR A 577 19.82 -11.87 -9.33
N ALA A 578 19.95 -13.02 -10.01
CA ALA A 578 20.84 -14.11 -9.63
C ALA A 578 22.32 -13.84 -9.92
#